data_AF-A0A2S8ESU9-F1
#
_entry.id   AF-A0A2S8ESU9-F1
#
_cell.length_a   1.000
_cell.length_b   1.000
_cell.length_c   1.000
_cell.angle_alpha   90.00
_cell.angle_beta   90.00
_cell.angle_gamma   90.00
#
_symmetry.space_group_name_H-M   'P 1'
#
loop_
_entity.id
_entity.type
_entity.pdbx_description
1 polymer ?
#
loop_
_entity_poly.entity_id
_entity_poly.type
_entity_poly.pdbx_seq_one_letter_code
_entity_poly.pdbx_strand_id
1 'polypeptide(L)'
;MLETLKIIHFLSFAVGIGGGVASLLAGLAMRTAGGGAPALAGLQRRLGRASAVAIVLLWITGVWMLYAVYGGWGGMSGWFWIKIVAVVGLTAVSARMQWLSITAQRSGTPPAPRIMAGLGAAANLLAIAAVIIAVIAFTG
;
A
#
# COMPACT_ATOMS: atom_id res chain seq x y z
N MET A 1 12.89 -1.87 22.15
CA MET A 1 12.56 -2.78 21.02
C MET A 1 11.21 -2.44 20.39
N LEU A 2 10.18 -2.11 21.19
CA LEU A 2 8.87 -1.70 20.69
C LEU A 2 8.91 -0.38 19.90
N GLU A 3 9.82 0.52 20.28
CA GLU A 3 10.05 1.82 19.62
C GLU A 3 10.53 1.61 18.19
N THR A 4 11.55 0.76 18.02
CA THR A 4 12.08 0.38 16.70
C THR A 4 10.98 -0.23 15.83
N LEU A 5 10.14 -1.09 16.40
CA LEU A 5 9.05 -1.72 15.67
C LEU A 5 7.99 -0.70 15.20
N LYS A 6 7.63 0.26 16.06
CA LYS A 6 6.75 1.38 15.72
C LYS A 6 7.36 2.25 14.63
N ILE A 7 8.65 2.58 14.73
CA ILE A 7 9.37 3.36 13.70
C ILE A 7 9.29 2.65 12.35
N ILE A 8 9.63 1.36 12.29
CA ILE A 8 9.57 0.58 11.04
C ILE A 8 8.12 0.52 10.51
N HIS A 9 7.13 0.36 11.39
CA HIS A 9 5.71 0.34 10.99
C HIS A 9 5.30 1.66 10.33
N PHE A 10 5.62 2.81 10.95
CA PHE A 10 5.28 4.12 10.41
C PHE A 10 6.08 4.47 9.14
N LEU A 11 7.34 4.06 9.04
CA LEU A 11 8.12 4.23 7.81
C LEU A 11 7.54 3.37 6.67
N SER A 12 7.18 2.12 6.96
CA SER A 12 6.51 1.24 5.98
C SER A 12 5.17 1.83 5.55
N PHE A 13 4.46 2.42 6.50
CA PHE A 13 3.22 3.13 6.22
C PHE A 13 3.43 4.32 5.27
N ALA A 14 4.42 5.16 5.57
CA ALA A 14 4.76 6.34 4.77
C ALA A 14 5.21 5.95 3.36
N VAL A 15 6.01 4.89 3.20
CA VAL A 15 6.41 4.36 1.88
C VAL A 15 5.20 3.78 1.13
N GLY A 16 4.30 3.08 1.84
CA GLY A 16 3.07 2.53 1.27
C GLY A 16 2.20 3.61 0.63
N ILE A 17 1.79 4.62 1.43
CA ILE A 17 0.98 5.74 0.94
C ILE A 17 1.75 6.64 -0.02
N GLY A 18 2.92 7.11 0.40
CA GLY A 18 3.72 8.06 -0.38
C GLY A 18 4.13 7.49 -1.74
N GLY A 19 4.54 6.22 -1.77
CA GLY A 19 4.84 5.52 -3.01
C GLY A 19 3.60 5.31 -3.90
N GLY A 20 2.42 5.07 -3.31
CA GLY A 20 1.15 4.99 -4.04
C GLY A 20 0.76 6.31 -4.70
N VAL A 21 0.86 7.42 -3.97
CA VAL A 21 0.62 8.78 -4.49
C VAL A 21 1.64 9.14 -5.57
N ALA A 22 2.93 8.91 -5.31
CA ALA A 22 3.99 9.18 -6.30
C ALA A 22 3.82 8.33 -7.57
N SER A 23 3.38 7.07 -7.44
CA SER A 23 3.08 6.19 -8.58
C SER A 23 1.92 6.72 -9.43
N LEU A 24 0.88 7.26 -8.79
CA LEU A 24 -0.23 7.93 -9.49
C LEU A 24 0.26 9.16 -10.25
N LEU A 25 1.03 10.03 -9.59
CA LEU A 25 1.58 11.24 -10.21
C LEU A 25 2.51 10.92 -11.39
N ALA A 26 3.36 9.90 -11.25
CA ALA A 26 4.21 9.43 -12.35
C ALA A 26 3.37 8.95 -13.55
N GLY A 27 2.26 8.25 -13.30
CA GLY A 27 1.32 7.82 -14.33
C GLY A 27 0.62 8.98 -15.04
N LEU A 28 0.26 10.04 -14.30
CA LEU A 28 -0.33 11.25 -14.87
C LEU A 28 0.69 12.02 -15.73
N ALA A 29 1.90 12.23 -15.20
CA ALA A 29 2.98 12.92 -15.91
C ALA A 29 3.37 12.21 -17.22
N MET A 30 3.31 10.88 -17.24
CA MET A 30 3.62 10.08 -18.43
C MET A 30 2.72 10.40 -19.63
N ARG A 31 1.49 10.86 -19.41
CA ARG A 31 0.51 11.18 -20.48
C ARG A 31 0.94 12.36 -21.34
N THR A 32 1.81 13.22 -20.83
CA THR A 32 2.29 14.43 -21.52
C THR A 32 3.81 14.43 -21.73
N ALA A 33 4.51 13.37 -21.32
CA ALA A 33 5.97 13.34 -21.25
C ALA A 33 6.69 13.14 -22.60
N GLY A 34 5.97 12.86 -23.69
CA GLY A 34 6.57 12.54 -24.99
C GLY A 34 7.63 11.45 -24.86
N GLY A 35 8.86 11.73 -25.28
CA GLY A 35 10.01 10.82 -25.18
C GLY A 35 10.42 10.42 -23.75
N GLY A 36 9.98 11.14 -22.71
CA GLY A 36 10.25 10.82 -21.31
C GLY A 36 9.36 9.71 -20.71
N ALA A 37 8.34 9.26 -21.43
CA ALA A 37 7.37 8.28 -20.94
C ALA A 37 8.00 6.94 -20.46
N PRO A 38 9.02 6.36 -21.14
CA PRO A 38 9.63 5.11 -20.69
C PRO A 38 10.33 5.23 -19.32
N ALA A 39 10.98 6.36 -19.05
CA ALA A 39 11.65 6.61 -17.76
C ALA A 39 10.63 6.70 -16.61
N LEU A 40 9.53 7.43 -16.83
CA LEU A 40 8.43 7.51 -15.86
C LEU A 40 7.75 6.16 -15.63
N ALA A 41 7.61 5.33 -16.67
CA ALA A 41 7.10 3.97 -16.51
C ALA A 41 8.03 3.10 -15.66
N GLY A 42 9.34 3.25 -15.83
CA GLY A 42 10.35 2.61 -14.99
C GLY A 42 10.25 3.04 -13.52
N LEU A 43 10.12 4.35 -13.27
CA LEU A 43 9.94 4.90 -11.93
C LEU A 43 8.64 4.39 -11.28
N GLN A 44 7.52 4.47 -11.99
CA GLN A 44 6.21 4.02 -11.50
C GLN A 44 6.24 2.54 -11.07
N ARG A 45 6.94 1.68 -11.84
CA ARG A 45 7.13 0.26 -11.48
C ARG A 45 7.94 0.09 -10.19
N ARG A 46 9.02 0.87 -10.02
CA ARG A 46 9.85 0.84 -8.80
C ARG A 46 9.06 1.30 -7.57
N LEU A 47 8.29 2.38 -7.70
CA LEU A 47 7.41 2.88 -6.65
C LEU A 47 6.36 1.83 -6.27
N GLY A 48 5.69 1.22 -7.25
CA GLY A 48 4.71 0.17 -6.99
C GLY A 48 5.29 -1.05 -6.26
N ARG A 49 6.52 -1.48 -6.62
CA ARG A 49 7.23 -2.56 -5.91
C ARG A 49 7.60 -2.16 -4.49
N ALA A 50 8.12 -0.95 -4.29
CA ALA A 50 8.47 -0.44 -2.97
C ALA A 50 7.23 -0.37 -2.05
N SER A 51 6.10 0.13 -2.55
CA SER A 51 4.83 0.16 -1.81
C SER A 51 4.33 -1.26 -1.48
N ALA A 52 4.48 -2.23 -2.39
CA ALA A 52 4.10 -3.62 -2.12
C ALA A 52 4.98 -4.25 -1.02
N VAL A 53 6.29 -4.04 -1.05
CA VAL A 53 7.21 -4.48 0.02
C VAL A 53 6.85 -3.82 1.35
N ALA A 54 6.52 -2.53 1.33
CA ALA A 54 6.13 -1.80 2.52
C ALA A 54 4.82 -2.35 3.14
N ILE A 55 3.86 -2.81 2.33
CA ILE A 55 2.65 -3.50 2.83
C ILE A 55 3.00 -4.81 3.54
N VAL A 56 3.97 -5.58 3.04
CA VAL A 56 4.44 -6.79 3.73
C VAL A 56 5.05 -6.44 5.09
N LEU A 57 5.90 -5.41 5.14
CA LEU A 57 6.48 -4.93 6.39
C LEU A 57 5.42 -4.40 7.36
N LEU A 58 4.38 -3.73 6.87
CA LEU A 58 3.24 -3.29 7.68
C LEU A 58 2.53 -4.45 8.36
N TRP A 59 2.30 -5.55 7.65
CA TRP A 59 1.70 -6.75 8.24
C TRP A 59 2.59 -7.36 9.32
N ILE A 60 3.87 -7.57 9.01
CA ILE A 60 4.83 -8.16 9.94
C ILE A 60 4.90 -7.34 11.22
N THR A 61 5.15 -6.03 11.08
CA THR A 61 5.28 -5.13 12.23
C THR A 61 3.97 -4.90 12.97
N GLY A 62 2.84 -4.85 12.27
CA GLY A 62 1.52 -4.67 12.88
C GLY A 62 1.08 -5.88 13.70
N VAL A 63 1.23 -7.09 13.17
CA VAL A 63 0.92 -8.33 13.89
C VAL A 63 1.88 -8.51 15.07
N TRP A 64 3.16 -8.20 14.89
CA TRP A 64 4.11 -8.26 16.00
C TRP A 64 3.71 -7.31 17.12
N MET A 65 3.43 -6.04 16.82
CA MET A 65 2.98 -5.08 17.84
C MET A 65 1.69 -5.54 18.53
N LEU A 66 0.76 -6.16 17.80
CA LEU A 66 -0.47 -6.68 18.37
C LEU A 66 -0.18 -7.70 19.49
N TYR A 67 0.69 -8.68 19.24
CA TYR A 67 1.04 -9.66 20.26
C TYR A 67 1.90 -9.07 21.38
N ALA A 68 2.86 -8.21 21.04
CA ALA A 68 3.80 -7.67 22.01
C ALA A 68 3.20 -6.63 22.96
N VAL A 69 2.17 -5.89 22.52
CA VAL A 69 1.55 -4.81 23.30
C VAL A 69 0.19 -5.24 23.87
N TYR A 70 -0.60 -5.99 23.09
CA TYR A 70 -1.99 -6.30 23.44
C TYR A 70 -2.23 -7.79 23.75
N GLY A 71 -1.19 -8.62 23.75
CA GLY A 71 -1.31 -10.06 24.07
C GLY A 71 -2.00 -10.89 22.98
N GLY A 72 -2.29 -10.31 21.82
CA GLY A 72 -2.89 -10.99 20.67
C GLY A 72 -4.15 -10.28 20.16
N TRP A 73 -4.99 -11.03 19.43
CA TRP A 73 -6.20 -10.49 18.78
C TRP A 73 -7.39 -10.32 19.74
N GLY A 74 -7.35 -10.95 20.91
CA GLY A 74 -8.43 -10.91 21.89
C GLY A 74 -8.59 -9.53 22.51
N GLY A 75 -9.83 -9.08 22.70
CA GLY A 75 -10.12 -7.79 23.35
C GLY A 75 -9.88 -6.55 22.49
N MET A 76 -9.57 -6.71 21.20
CA MET A 76 -9.47 -5.58 20.27
C MET A 76 -10.81 -4.91 20.02
N SER A 77 -10.80 -3.57 19.94
CA SER A 77 -12.00 -2.77 19.69
C SER A 77 -12.62 -3.09 18.32
N GLY A 78 -13.92 -2.81 18.15
CA GLY A 78 -14.59 -2.95 16.85
C GLY A 78 -13.90 -2.12 15.75
N TRP A 79 -13.40 -0.93 16.09
CA TRP A 79 -12.64 -0.06 15.18
C TRP A 79 -11.34 -0.70 14.68
N PHE A 80 -10.66 -1.48 15.53
CA PHE A 80 -9.48 -2.23 15.09
C PHE A 80 -9.83 -3.21 13.96
N TRP A 81 -10.95 -3.91 14.05
CA TRP A 81 -11.39 -4.84 13.00
C TRP A 81 -11.76 -4.13 11.71
N ILE A 82 -12.43 -2.97 11.80
CA ILE A 82 -12.72 -2.14 10.61
C ILE A 82 -11.42 -1.68 9.95
N LYS A 83 -10.40 -1.28 10.73
CA LYS A 83 -9.05 -0.99 10.21
C LYS A 83 -8.46 -2.21 9.51
N ILE A 84 -8.55 -3.40 10.09
CA ILE A 84 -8.03 -4.63 9.49
C ILE A 84 -8.71 -4.92 8.14
N VAL A 85 -10.03 -4.72 8.02
CA VAL A 85 -10.75 -4.85 6.73
C VAL A 85 -10.16 -3.91 5.68
N ALA A 86 -9.88 -2.64 6.03
CA ALA A 86 -9.24 -1.70 5.12
C ALA A 86 -7.83 -2.15 4.70
N VAL A 87 -7.02 -2.66 5.64
CA VAL A 87 -5.66 -3.16 5.37
C VAL A 87 -5.69 -4.43 4.50
N VAL A 88 -6.63 -5.34 4.74
CA VAL A 88 -6.84 -6.53 3.89
C VAL A 88 -7.25 -6.12 2.48
N GLY A 89 -8.18 -5.18 2.35
CA GLY A 89 -8.57 -4.61 1.05
C GLY A 89 -7.38 -3.99 0.32
N LEU A 90 -6.59 -3.15 1.01
CA LEU A 90 -5.37 -2.54 0.46
C LEU A 90 -4.40 -3.61 -0.05
N THR A 91 -4.22 -4.67 0.74
CA THR A 91 -3.33 -5.79 0.40
C THR A 91 -3.83 -6.52 -0.83
N ALA A 92 -5.13 -6.80 -0.93
CA ALA A 92 -5.73 -7.47 -2.08
C ALA A 92 -5.60 -6.63 -3.37
N VAL A 93 -5.86 -5.32 -3.29
CA VAL A 93 -5.70 -4.40 -4.43
C VAL A 93 -4.23 -4.32 -4.87
N SER A 94 -3.31 -4.17 -3.92
CA SER A 94 -1.87 -4.15 -4.19
C SER A 94 -1.39 -5.46 -4.83
N ALA A 95 -1.82 -6.61 -4.28
CA ALA A 95 -1.51 -7.92 -4.84
C ALA A 95 -2.04 -8.08 -6.27
N ARG A 96 -3.26 -7.60 -6.54
CA ARG A 96 -3.83 -7.60 -7.90
C ARG A 96 -3.03 -6.74 -8.86
N MET A 97 -2.59 -5.55 -8.44
CA MET A 97 -1.72 -4.68 -9.26
C MET A 97 -0.38 -5.34 -9.57
N GLN A 98 0.24 -5.99 -8.59
CA GLN A 98 1.50 -6.72 -8.80
C GLN A 98 1.30 -7.91 -9.74
N TRP A 99 0.23 -8.70 -9.55
CA TRP A 99 -0.12 -9.80 -10.43
C TRP A 99 -0.28 -9.36 -11.88
N LEU A 100 -1.06 -8.30 -12.12
CA LEU A 100 -1.25 -7.74 -13.47
C LEU A 100 0.06 -7.23 -14.06
N SER A 101 0.90 -6.58 -13.25
CA SER A 101 2.20 -6.06 -13.68
C SER A 101 3.17 -7.18 -14.07
N ILE A 102 3.22 -8.28 -13.30
CA ILE A 102 4.05 -9.45 -13.58
C ILE A 102 3.53 -10.18 -14.82
N THR A 103 2.22 -10.34 -14.95
CA THR A 103 1.59 -11.00 -16.10
C THR A 103 1.87 -10.22 -17.39
N ALA A 104 1.77 -8.89 -17.35
CA ALA A 104 2.09 -8.03 -18.48
C ALA A 104 3.57 -8.09 -18.88
N GLN A 105 4.48 -8.20 -17.90
CA GLN A 105 5.91 -8.38 -18.18
C GLN A 105 6.20 -9.71 -18.90
N ARG A 106 5.47 -10.77 -18.55
CA ARG A 106 5.63 -12.09 -19.16
C ARG A 106 5.00 -12.19 -20.55
N SER A 107 3.86 -11.54 -20.76
CA SER A 107 3.11 -11.60 -22.03
C SER A 107 3.54 -10.53 -23.05
N GLY A 108 4.32 -9.53 -22.64
CA GLY A 108 4.71 -8.40 -23.48
C GLY A 108 3.58 -7.38 -23.70
N THR A 109 2.34 -7.70 -23.31
CA THR A 109 1.19 -6.80 -23.40
C THR A 109 1.00 -6.01 -22.11
N PRO A 110 1.02 -4.66 -22.15
CA PRO A 110 0.87 -3.84 -20.95
C PRO A 110 -0.52 -4.00 -20.31
N PRO A 111 -0.65 -3.84 -18.97
CA PRO A 111 -1.96 -3.90 -18.31
C PRO A 111 -2.83 -2.73 -18.77
N ALA A 112 -4.14 -2.94 -18.84
CA ALA A 112 -5.09 -1.89 -19.20
C ALA A 112 -4.94 -0.65 -18.29
N PRO A 113 -4.63 0.54 -18.84
CA PRO A 113 -4.32 1.73 -18.04
C PRO A 113 -5.47 2.15 -17.11
N ARG A 114 -6.72 2.03 -17.58
CA ARG A 114 -7.92 2.36 -16.79
C ARG A 114 -8.07 1.46 -15.55
N ILE A 115 -7.75 0.17 -15.69
CA ILE A 115 -7.81 -0.79 -14.57
C ILE A 115 -6.72 -0.43 -13.55
N MET A 116 -5.49 -0.18 -14.01
CA MET A 116 -4.38 0.18 -13.13
C MET A 116 -4.63 1.49 -12.37
N ALA A 117 -5.21 2.50 -13.04
CA ALA A 117 -5.58 3.76 -12.41
C ALA A 117 -6.66 3.57 -11.34
N GLY A 118 -7.70 2.78 -11.64
CA GLY A 118 -8.76 2.47 -10.68
C GLY A 118 -8.24 1.71 -9.45
N LEU A 119 -7.39 0.71 -9.67
CA LEU A 119 -6.74 -0.03 -8.56
C LEU A 119 -5.82 0.87 -7.73
N GLY A 120 -5.05 1.75 -8.37
CA GLY A 120 -4.19 2.71 -7.66
C GLY A 120 -5.00 3.69 -6.79
N ALA A 121 -6.10 4.22 -7.32
CA ALA A 121 -7.01 5.07 -6.55
C ALA A 121 -7.64 4.33 -5.37
N ALA A 122 -8.12 3.10 -5.61
CA ALA A 122 -8.68 2.25 -4.55
C ALA A 122 -7.65 1.94 -3.45
N ALA A 123 -6.40 1.61 -3.82
CA ALA A 123 -5.32 1.39 -2.87
C ALA A 123 -5.06 2.64 -2.00
N ASN A 124 -4.96 3.83 -2.61
CA ASN A 124 -4.75 5.06 -1.85
C ASN A 124 -5.91 5.36 -0.91
N LEU A 125 -7.16 5.19 -1.35
CA LEU A 125 -8.35 5.38 -0.50
C LEU A 125 -8.35 4.40 0.69
N LEU A 126 -8.07 3.13 0.45
CA LEU A 126 -8.00 2.10 1.50
C LEU A 126 -6.87 2.39 2.49
N ALA A 127 -5.73 2.88 2.01
CA ALA A 127 -4.63 3.25 2.88
C ALA A 127 -4.96 4.47 3.74
N ILE A 128 -5.59 5.51 3.17
CA ILE A 128 -6.06 6.68 3.93
C ILE A 128 -7.09 6.26 4.97
N ALA A 129 -8.08 5.45 4.58
CA ALA A 129 -9.07 4.91 5.51
C ALA A 129 -8.41 4.13 6.65
N ALA A 130 -7.42 3.28 6.34
CA ALA A 130 -6.68 2.53 7.36
C ALA A 130 -6.00 3.44 8.39
N VAL A 131 -5.46 4.62 8.00
CA VAL A 131 -4.91 5.60 8.97
C VAL A 131 -5.99 6.16 9.86
N ILE A 132 -7.05 6.69 9.24
CA ILE A 132 -8.11 7.40 9.96
C ILE A 132 -8.71 6.46 11.00
N ILE A 133 -9.02 5.23 10.60
CA ILE A 133 -9.59 4.23 11.49
C ILE A 133 -8.55 3.77 12.52
N ALA A 134 -7.25 3.66 12.17
CA ALA A 134 -6.22 3.36 13.15
C ALA A 134 -6.10 4.43 14.24
N VAL A 135 -6.17 5.72 13.88
CA VAL A 135 -6.17 6.80 14.86
C VAL A 135 -7.36 6.64 15.80
N ILE A 136 -8.56 6.41 15.28
CA ILE A 136 -9.76 6.18 16.10
C ILE A 136 -9.60 4.96 17.00
N ALA A 137 -9.08 3.84 16.46
CA ALA A 137 -8.96 2.57 17.16
C ALA A 137 -7.96 2.58 18.33
N PHE A 138 -6.99 3.50 18.34
CA PHE A 138 -5.91 3.55 19.33
C PHE A 138 -5.82 4.89 20.11
N THR A 139 -6.79 5.79 19.92
CA THR A 139 -6.89 7.05 20.71
C THR A 139 -7.80 6.89 21.94
N GLY A 140 -8.64 5.85 21.97
CA GLY A 140 -9.56 5.54 23.06
C GLY A 140 -9.02 4.51 24.03
#